data_AF-A0A9N9DEQ4-F1
#
_entry.id   AF-A0A9N9DEQ4-F1
#
_cell.length_a   1.000
_cell.length_b   1.000
_cell.length_c   1.000
_cell.angle_alpha   90.00
_cell.angle_beta   90.00
_cell.angle_gamma   90.00
#
_symmetry.space_group_name_H-M   'P 1'
#
loop_
_entity.id
_entity.type
_entity.pdbx_description
1 polymer ?
#
loop_
_entity_poly.entity_id
_entity_poly.type
_entity_poly.pdbx_seq_one_letter_code
_entity_poly.pdbx_strand_id
1 'polypeptide(L)'
;MTACKTDLKLKHNKEFTTTMETNSEYIFAMPARNYLDGLAPEIKVEIIFHLSNPTPLARCSHAWYAAVNSPATKARWLTYRYGKTHALFHAVKMGEPFINVDVVECLFAQKAHLSRYFIQRLMLGFGKYDSRLIDLKLAHTRRPLDPVRNKLIQNKIRSPWASNLSFDVFSRILKEGHDRFDGNDIPVRGNDMESFYYLSAGPLVISEERKKLKDNINEIERLITTFRFAPFPPRPKIRRHITESTESHSVNYDDYPPTDGYENVRQLNVIARAILIHPDLVNVWKQNGYHEIVDDINDLVMESVLSNFNLNLDQSIQRLIDLHSVGFRLTDEMMGDALILFAKRLNDIGGVLINAFAIVRGITKNNILSICLRELLNPGRKLERYKLLEFILNRVDNPEETAYRALQSYNIGNSVNFHPSRNGSIPQALTLLKYGHKVYYCMLAKFGADSRIATYLMNEITAARIWKAKLHESNRSLVLSSASIDILWQESNTVFNAYYNAGVHFEPQLLSLFKTCPEEAVIACLFEGYLAKLFEYRVGFQPSRVDEIPSLRVIPLSHRKRKTTHEARMEWWHAIRYCNLNDEMTTKFGRQREKFLQNVCGASSASSKRRRLG
;
A
#
# COMPACT_ATOMS: atom_id res chain seq x y z
N MET A 1 26.44 8.39 43.86
CA MET A 1 27.64 8.03 44.65
C MET A 1 28.16 6.74 44.06
N THR A 2 29.31 6.60 43.39
CA THR A 2 30.51 7.43 43.13
C THR A 2 31.12 6.78 41.86
N ALA A 3 31.02 7.40 40.69
CA ALA A 3 32.04 8.21 40.01
C ALA A 3 33.39 7.51 39.74
N CYS A 4 33.73 7.33 38.46
CA CYS A 4 35.08 7.53 37.97
C CYS A 4 35.03 8.16 36.56
N LYS A 5 35.55 9.39 36.47
CA LYS A 5 35.70 10.25 35.29
C LYS A 5 37.20 10.49 35.11
N THR A 6 37.68 10.44 33.87
CA THR A 6 38.86 11.17 33.36
C THR A 6 38.81 11.05 31.83
N ASP A 7 38.39 12.08 31.09
CA ASP A 7 39.14 13.26 30.61
C ASP A 7 40.43 12.93 29.83
N LEU A 8 40.38 13.15 28.51
CA LEU A 8 41.57 13.39 27.68
C LEU A 8 41.27 14.50 26.68
N LYS A 9 42.01 15.60 26.88
CA LYS A 9 41.89 16.92 26.27
C LYS A 9 42.34 16.95 24.80
N LEU A 10 41.63 17.78 24.03
CA LEU A 10 42.08 18.34 22.75
C LEU A 10 43.46 19.02 22.90
N LYS A 11 44.35 18.77 21.93
CA LYS A 11 45.43 19.70 21.57
C LYS A 11 45.19 20.22 20.16
N HIS A 12 44.88 21.51 20.07
CA HIS A 12 45.08 22.32 18.89
C HIS A 12 46.58 22.56 18.68
N ASN A 13 47.03 22.48 17.42
CA ASN A 13 48.16 23.26 16.92
C ASN A 13 47.78 23.82 15.55
N LYS A 14 47.69 25.16 15.48
CA LYS A 14 48.05 25.98 14.30
C LYS A 14 49.58 25.84 14.15
N GLU A 15 50.19 25.85 12.98
CA GLU A 15 50.29 26.94 12.00
C GLU A 15 51.19 26.41 10.86
N PHE A 16 50.89 26.70 9.59
CA PHE A 16 51.83 27.30 8.63
C PHE A 16 51.15 27.47 7.26
N THR A 17 51.24 28.70 6.78
CA THR A 17 50.67 29.25 5.55
C THR A 17 51.65 29.13 4.38
N THR A 18 51.07 28.84 3.21
CA THR A 18 51.45 29.29 1.85
C THR A 18 52.73 28.73 1.20
N THR A 19 52.53 27.92 0.15
CA THR A 19 53.00 28.21 -1.22
C THR A 19 52.13 27.46 -2.23
N MET A 20 51.52 28.21 -3.15
CA MET A 20 50.96 27.68 -4.39
C MET A 20 52.12 27.31 -5.31
N GLU A 21 52.25 26.05 -5.69
CA GLU A 21 52.84 25.68 -6.97
C GLU A 21 51.98 24.59 -7.62
N THR A 22 51.50 24.95 -8.80
CA THR A 22 50.81 24.13 -9.78
C THR A 22 51.70 22.96 -10.21
N ASN A 23 51.28 21.73 -9.94
CA ASN A 23 51.66 20.58 -10.74
C ASN A 23 50.44 19.69 -10.97
N SER A 24 49.79 20.00 -12.08
CA SER A 24 48.87 19.14 -12.81
C SER A 24 49.68 18.00 -13.41
N GLU A 25 49.64 16.82 -12.78
CA GLU A 25 49.71 15.49 -13.39
C GLU A 25 49.89 14.43 -12.27
N TYR A 26 49.25 13.27 -12.42
CA TYR A 26 49.14 12.15 -11.47
C TYR A 26 48.05 12.22 -10.39
N ILE A 27 46.78 12.27 -10.85
CA ILE A 27 45.70 11.59 -10.11
C ILE A 27 45.82 10.09 -10.44
N PHE A 28 46.65 9.37 -9.70
CA PHE A 28 46.45 7.93 -9.57
C PHE A 28 45.10 7.73 -8.88
N ALA A 29 44.18 7.06 -9.57
CA ALA A 29 42.91 6.63 -8.99
C ALA A 29 43.19 5.78 -7.74
N MET A 30 43.11 6.38 -6.55
CA MET A 30 42.96 5.62 -5.33
C MET A 30 41.64 4.84 -5.46
N PRO A 31 41.64 3.49 -5.36
CA PRO A 31 40.40 2.74 -5.33
C PRO A 31 39.61 3.27 -4.13
N ALA A 32 38.35 3.66 -4.37
CA ALA A 32 37.45 4.09 -3.31
C ALA A 32 37.52 3.06 -2.19
N ARG A 33 38.17 3.40 -1.07
CA ARG A 33 38.23 2.51 0.10
C ARG A 33 36.78 2.24 0.48
N ASN A 34 36.37 0.98 0.35
CA ASN A 34 35.01 0.57 0.65
C ASN A 34 34.88 0.59 2.18
N TYR A 35 34.60 1.76 2.77
CA TYR A 35 34.59 1.99 4.21
C TYR A 35 33.69 1.00 4.97
N LEU A 36 32.69 0.44 4.29
CA LEU A 36 31.74 -0.53 4.84
C LEU A 36 32.31 -1.96 4.94
N ASP A 37 33.30 -2.32 4.12
CA ASP A 37 33.92 -3.65 4.17
C ASP A 37 34.83 -3.81 5.40
N GLY A 38 35.36 -2.70 5.91
CA GLY A 38 36.18 -2.67 7.13
C GLY A 38 35.39 -2.71 8.44
N LEU A 39 34.05 -2.75 8.40
CA LEU A 39 33.25 -2.85 9.61
C LEU A 39 33.47 -4.17 10.34
N ALA A 40 33.43 -4.11 11.68
CA ALA A 40 33.46 -5.28 12.54
C ALA A 40 32.31 -6.24 12.20
N PRO A 41 32.52 -7.58 12.28
CA PRO A 41 31.49 -8.57 11.95
C PRO A 41 30.16 -8.34 12.68
N GLU A 42 30.20 -7.91 13.95
CA GLU A 42 29.03 -7.67 14.79
C GLU A 42 28.17 -6.53 14.23
N ILE A 43 28.80 -5.46 13.74
CA ILE A 43 28.11 -4.31 13.13
C ILE A 43 27.49 -4.73 11.80
N LYS A 44 28.21 -5.53 10.99
CA LYS A 44 27.67 -6.05 9.72
C LYS A 44 26.42 -6.87 9.96
N VAL A 45 26.49 -7.75 10.96
CA VAL A 45 25.39 -8.61 11.37
C VAL A 45 24.20 -7.78 11.87
N GLU A 46 24.44 -6.74 12.68
CA GLU A 46 23.38 -5.81 13.12
C GLU A 46 22.72 -5.08 11.94
N ILE A 47 23.51 -4.57 10.98
CA ILE A 47 22.99 -3.94 9.76
C ILE A 47 22.09 -4.92 8.99
N ILE A 48 22.52 -6.18 8.82
CA ILE A 48 21.78 -7.20 8.10
C ILE A 48 20.39 -7.45 8.71
N PHE A 49 20.27 -7.42 10.04
CA PHE A 49 18.99 -7.66 10.73
C PHE A 49 17.91 -6.63 10.43
N HIS A 50 18.30 -5.38 10.19
CA HIS A 50 17.36 -4.31 9.88
C HIS A 50 16.99 -4.25 8.40
N LEU A 51 17.55 -5.13 7.55
CA LEU A 51 17.21 -5.20 6.13
C LEU A 51 16.00 -6.09 5.87
N SER A 52 15.08 -5.57 5.07
CA SER A 52 13.94 -6.33 4.53
C SER A 52 14.38 -7.46 3.59
N ASN A 53 15.49 -7.25 2.85
CA ASN A 53 16.13 -8.25 2.02
C ASN A 53 17.65 -8.04 2.05
N PRO A 54 18.44 -8.96 2.65
CA PRO A 54 19.89 -8.83 2.73
C PRO A 54 20.62 -9.27 1.44
N THR A 55 19.92 -9.87 0.47
CA THR A 55 20.51 -10.38 -0.78
C THR A 55 21.27 -9.32 -1.60
N PRO A 56 20.74 -8.08 -1.77
CA PRO A 56 21.49 -7.05 -2.49
C PRO A 56 22.83 -6.72 -1.81
N LEU A 57 22.86 -6.71 -0.47
CA LEU A 57 24.07 -6.43 0.29
C LEU A 57 25.12 -7.54 0.14
N ALA A 58 24.69 -8.80 0.09
CA ALA A 58 25.57 -9.93 -0.18
C ALA A 58 26.30 -9.83 -1.53
N ARG A 59 25.78 -9.04 -2.48
CA ARG A 59 26.39 -8.85 -3.81
C ARG A 59 27.41 -7.71 -3.84
N CYS A 60 27.53 -6.92 -2.76
CA CYS A 60 28.40 -5.75 -2.73
C CYS A 60 29.88 -6.11 -2.52
N SER A 61 30.19 -7.16 -1.75
CA SER A 61 31.56 -7.64 -1.53
C SER A 61 31.59 -9.07 -0.98
N HIS A 62 32.77 -9.70 -1.02
CA HIS A 62 32.97 -11.02 -0.39
C HIS A 62 32.76 -10.98 1.14
N ALA A 63 33.12 -9.89 1.80
CA ALA A 63 32.95 -9.74 3.24
C ALA A 63 31.45 -9.70 3.62
N TRP A 64 30.64 -8.95 2.86
CA TRP A 64 29.19 -8.93 3.04
C TRP A 64 28.53 -10.24 2.62
N TYR A 65 29.03 -10.88 1.56
CA TYR A 65 28.57 -12.21 1.15
C TYR A 65 28.74 -13.23 2.29
N ALA A 66 29.91 -13.29 2.92
CA ALA A 66 30.17 -14.19 4.04
C ALA A 66 29.30 -13.87 5.26
N ALA A 67 29.13 -12.58 5.58
CA ALA A 67 28.31 -12.15 6.70
C ALA A 67 26.82 -12.52 6.52
N VAL A 68 26.26 -12.27 5.33
CA VAL A 68 24.85 -12.60 5.00
C VAL A 68 24.63 -14.10 4.93
N ASN A 69 25.59 -14.86 4.38
CA ASN A 69 25.41 -16.30 4.17
C ASN A 69 25.78 -17.18 5.36
N SER A 70 26.36 -16.61 6.43
CA SER A 70 26.61 -17.32 7.68
C SER A 70 25.31 -17.95 8.24
N PRO A 71 25.31 -19.23 8.63
CA PRO A 71 24.14 -19.90 9.19
C PRO A 71 23.54 -19.17 10.41
N ALA A 72 24.40 -18.68 11.30
CA ALA A 72 23.98 -17.95 12.50
C ALA A 72 23.29 -16.62 12.14
N THR A 73 23.81 -15.88 11.15
CA THR A 73 23.21 -14.64 10.66
C THR A 73 21.86 -14.91 9.99
N LYS A 74 21.77 -15.93 9.12
CA LYS A 74 20.49 -16.33 8.48
C LYS A 74 19.43 -16.68 9.51
N ALA A 75 19.78 -17.52 10.50
CA ALA A 75 18.87 -17.91 11.57
C ALA A 75 18.41 -16.70 12.40
N ARG A 76 19.33 -15.79 12.75
CA ARG A 76 19.00 -14.59 13.53
C ARG A 76 18.17 -13.58 12.73
N TRP A 77 18.44 -13.44 11.43
CA TRP A 77 17.63 -12.63 10.54
C TRP A 77 16.20 -13.19 10.41
N LEU A 78 16.04 -14.51 10.27
CA LEU A 78 14.72 -15.14 10.20
C LEU A 78 13.90 -14.95 11.49
N THR A 79 14.51 -15.22 12.65
CA THR A 79 13.82 -15.10 13.95
C THR A 79 13.47 -13.65 14.28
N TYR A 80 14.29 -12.69 13.84
CA TYR A 80 13.98 -11.26 13.97
C TYR A 80 12.89 -10.81 12.99
N ARG A 81 12.97 -11.24 11.72
CA ARG A 81 12.09 -10.76 10.64
C ARG A 81 10.68 -11.33 10.69
N TYR A 82 10.56 -12.60 11.07
CA TYR A 82 9.33 -13.40 11.01
C TYR A 82 8.91 -13.97 12.38
N GLY A 83 9.61 -13.59 13.45
CA GLY A 83 9.36 -14.16 14.76
C GLY A 83 9.93 -15.58 14.92
N LYS A 84 10.05 -16.04 16.17
CA LYS A 84 10.53 -17.40 16.46
C LYS A 84 9.56 -18.47 15.99
N THR A 85 8.26 -18.15 15.95
CA THR A 85 7.17 -19.07 15.59
C THR A 85 7.27 -19.54 14.15
N HIS A 86 7.45 -18.59 13.23
CA HIS A 86 7.39 -18.88 11.79
C HIS A 86 8.76 -18.88 11.11
N ALA A 87 9.86 -18.65 11.84
CA ALA A 87 11.21 -18.69 11.31
C ALA A 87 11.51 -19.98 10.52
N LEU A 88 11.14 -21.15 11.06
CA LEU A 88 11.38 -22.43 10.41
C LEU A 88 10.53 -22.61 9.14
N PHE A 89 9.27 -22.15 9.16
CA PHE A 89 8.42 -22.11 7.98
C PHE A 89 9.03 -21.28 6.85
N HIS A 90 9.47 -20.06 7.15
CA HIS A 90 10.10 -19.20 6.16
C HIS A 90 11.44 -19.76 5.67
N ALA A 91 12.23 -20.39 6.54
CA ALA A 91 13.47 -21.06 6.14
C ALA A 91 13.23 -22.18 5.12
N VAL A 92 12.30 -23.09 5.42
CA VAL A 92 11.95 -24.21 4.53
C VAL A 92 11.37 -23.69 3.21
N LYS A 93 10.50 -22.69 3.28
CA LYS A 93 9.88 -22.07 2.10
C LYS A 93 10.90 -21.41 1.16
N MET A 94 11.98 -20.84 1.71
CA MET A 94 13.06 -20.26 0.91
C MET A 94 13.88 -21.32 0.17
N GLY A 95 13.91 -22.56 0.68
CA GLY A 95 14.56 -23.70 0.03
C GLY A 95 16.08 -23.55 -0.09
N GLU A 96 16.71 -24.45 -0.84
CA GLU A 96 18.15 -24.40 -1.09
C GLU A 96 18.53 -23.28 -2.08
N PRO A 97 19.73 -22.67 -1.95
CA PRO A 97 20.77 -22.93 -0.96
C PRO A 97 20.61 -22.12 0.34
N PHE A 98 19.43 -21.54 0.57
CA PHE A 98 19.22 -20.69 1.73
C PHE A 98 19.24 -21.51 3.03
N ILE A 99 18.42 -22.56 3.10
CA ILE A 99 18.38 -23.50 4.24
C ILE A 99 19.34 -24.68 4.01
N ASN A 100 20.06 -25.05 5.06
CA ASN A 100 20.87 -26.26 5.16
C ASN A 100 20.85 -26.76 6.62
N VAL A 101 21.53 -27.86 6.92
CA VAL A 101 21.54 -28.44 8.28
C VAL A 101 22.07 -27.44 9.31
N ASP A 102 23.16 -26.72 9.02
CA ASP A 102 23.73 -25.73 9.94
C ASP A 102 22.76 -24.59 10.28
N VAL A 103 21.99 -24.12 9.30
CA VAL A 103 20.94 -23.10 9.51
C VAL A 103 19.84 -23.66 10.42
N VAL A 104 19.43 -24.91 10.23
CA VAL A 104 18.44 -25.56 11.10
C VAL A 104 18.95 -25.69 12.53
N GLU A 105 20.21 -26.11 12.72
CA GLU A 105 20.81 -26.15 14.07
C GLU A 105 20.85 -24.77 14.72
N CYS A 106 21.25 -23.74 13.97
CA CYS A 106 21.25 -22.37 14.45
C CYS A 106 19.84 -21.89 14.83
N LEU A 107 18.81 -22.27 14.07
CA LEU A 107 17.41 -21.97 14.39
C LEU A 107 16.98 -22.64 15.69
N PHE A 108 17.29 -23.93 15.88
CA PHE A 108 16.98 -24.63 17.13
C PHE A 108 17.74 -24.06 18.33
N ALA A 109 19.03 -23.73 18.18
CA ALA A 109 19.83 -23.06 19.19
C ALA A 109 19.23 -21.69 19.59
N GLN A 110 18.63 -20.98 18.63
CA GLN A 110 17.91 -19.73 18.86
C GLN A 110 16.47 -19.91 19.37
N LYS A 111 16.09 -21.14 19.73
CA LYS A 111 14.76 -21.52 20.22
C LYS A 111 13.65 -21.23 19.19
N ALA A 112 13.94 -21.43 17.90
CA ALA A 112 12.90 -21.44 16.88
C ALA A 112 11.82 -22.47 17.25
N HIS A 113 10.59 -22.09 16.98
CA HIS A 113 9.43 -22.88 17.34
C HIS A 113 9.32 -24.08 16.41
N LEU A 114 9.09 -25.25 16.99
CA LEU A 114 8.76 -26.48 16.27
C LEU A 114 7.48 -27.01 16.89
N SER A 115 6.40 -27.02 16.10
CA SER A 115 5.10 -27.54 16.50
C SER A 115 4.84 -28.89 15.85
N ARG A 116 3.99 -29.71 16.46
CA ARG A 116 3.54 -30.95 15.83
C ARG A 116 2.81 -30.68 14.52
N TYR A 117 2.01 -29.62 14.47
CA TYR A 117 1.34 -29.15 13.25
C TYR A 117 2.33 -28.83 12.11
N PHE A 118 3.47 -28.21 12.43
CA PHE A 118 4.51 -27.94 11.44
C PHE A 118 5.04 -29.22 10.80
N ILE A 119 5.30 -30.25 11.61
CA ILE A 119 5.80 -31.54 11.12
C ILE A 119 4.74 -32.23 10.24
N GLN A 120 3.49 -32.26 10.68
CA GLN A 120 2.37 -32.80 9.89
C GLN A 120 2.29 -32.12 8.51
N ARG A 121 2.37 -30.78 8.47
CA ARG A 121 2.34 -29.98 7.23
C ARG A 121 3.59 -30.18 6.37
N LEU A 122 4.76 -30.36 6.99
CA LEU A 122 6.02 -30.63 6.30
C LEU A 122 6.01 -32.00 5.62
N MET A 123 5.55 -33.05 6.30
CA MET A 123 5.38 -34.39 5.74
C MET A 123 4.42 -34.39 4.54
N LEU A 124 3.36 -33.58 4.61
CA LEU A 124 2.44 -33.38 3.50
C LEU A 124 3.03 -32.54 2.37
N GLY A 125 4.09 -31.76 2.58
CA GLY A 125 4.66 -30.87 1.56
C GLY A 125 5.89 -31.45 0.84
N PHE A 126 6.65 -32.29 1.52
CA PHE A 126 7.93 -32.83 1.05
C PHE A 126 7.75 -33.80 -0.13
N GLY A 127 8.65 -33.72 -1.12
CA GLY A 127 8.73 -34.67 -2.24
C GLY A 127 7.51 -34.74 -3.18
N LYS A 128 6.54 -33.83 -3.04
CA LYS A 128 5.30 -33.83 -3.86
C LYS A 128 5.50 -33.34 -5.29
N TYR A 129 6.58 -32.60 -5.55
CA TYR A 129 6.93 -32.02 -6.83
C TYR A 129 8.34 -32.43 -7.20
N ASP A 130 8.44 -33.20 -8.28
CA ASP A 130 9.68 -33.51 -8.97
C ASP A 130 9.59 -32.87 -10.35
N SER A 131 10.40 -31.83 -10.58
CA SER A 131 10.41 -31.10 -11.85
C SER A 131 10.78 -32.01 -13.01
N ARG A 132 11.71 -32.96 -12.82
CA ARG A 132 12.14 -33.90 -13.86
C ARG A 132 11.02 -34.88 -14.19
N LEU A 133 10.31 -35.38 -13.19
CA LEU A 133 9.15 -36.25 -13.43
C LEU A 133 8.02 -35.51 -14.15
N ILE A 134 7.80 -34.24 -13.82
CA ILE A 134 6.82 -33.40 -14.51
C ILE A 134 7.24 -33.13 -15.95
N ASP A 135 8.51 -32.77 -16.19
CA ASP A 135 9.05 -32.55 -17.53
C ASP A 135 8.99 -33.83 -18.37
N LEU A 136 9.27 -34.99 -17.77
CA LEU A 136 9.12 -36.30 -18.41
C LEU A 136 7.66 -36.62 -18.75
N LYS A 137 6.71 -36.34 -17.83
CA LYS A 137 5.27 -36.50 -18.09
C LYS A 137 4.79 -35.59 -19.20
N LEU A 138 5.25 -34.34 -19.23
CA LEU A 138 4.92 -33.37 -20.28
C LEU A 138 5.51 -33.81 -21.63
N ALA A 139 6.73 -34.33 -21.67
CA ALA A 139 7.38 -34.83 -22.88
C ALA A 139 6.68 -36.09 -23.46
N HIS A 140 6.12 -36.95 -22.60
CA HIS A 140 5.46 -38.19 -23.02
C HIS A 140 3.96 -38.05 -23.34
N THR A 141 3.33 -36.94 -22.95
CA THR A 141 1.93 -36.68 -23.30
C THR A 141 1.88 -36.24 -24.77
N ARG A 142 1.38 -37.14 -25.66
CA ARG A 142 1.45 -37.12 -27.15
C ARG A 142 0.83 -35.90 -27.90
N ARG A 143 1.02 -34.66 -27.44
CA ARG A 143 0.80 -33.46 -28.26
C ARG A 143 1.98 -32.50 -28.04
N PRO A 144 2.61 -31.96 -29.10
CA PRO A 144 3.56 -30.88 -28.95
C PRO A 144 2.79 -29.66 -28.41
N LEU A 145 2.81 -29.50 -27.09
CA LEU A 145 2.30 -28.32 -26.43
C LEU A 145 3.27 -27.18 -26.76
N ASP A 146 2.74 -26.07 -27.27
CA ASP A 146 3.45 -24.81 -27.45
C ASP A 146 4.30 -24.48 -26.20
N PRO A 147 5.59 -24.12 -26.34
CA PRO A 147 6.44 -23.73 -25.21
C PRO A 147 5.81 -22.66 -24.30
N VAL A 148 4.95 -21.78 -24.82
CA VAL A 148 4.19 -20.82 -24.02
C VAL A 148 3.18 -21.51 -23.10
N ARG A 149 2.49 -22.54 -23.61
CA ARG A 149 1.51 -23.33 -22.86
C ARG A 149 2.17 -24.27 -21.84
N ASN A 150 3.34 -24.82 -22.14
CA ASN A 150 4.16 -25.57 -21.19
C ASN A 150 4.65 -24.70 -20.04
N LYS A 151 5.12 -23.49 -20.34
CA LYS A 151 5.48 -22.49 -19.31
C LYS A 151 4.25 -22.09 -18.48
N LEU A 152 3.07 -22.00 -19.09
CA LEU A 152 1.80 -21.75 -18.38
C LEU A 152 1.39 -22.90 -17.47
N ILE A 153 1.61 -24.16 -17.90
CA ILE A 153 1.31 -25.37 -17.12
C ILE A 153 2.32 -25.51 -15.97
N GLN A 154 3.62 -25.34 -16.21
CA GLN A 154 4.65 -25.29 -15.16
C GLN A 154 4.38 -24.14 -14.17
N ASN A 155 3.97 -22.96 -14.65
CA ASN A 155 3.58 -21.85 -13.78
C ASN A 155 2.29 -22.12 -12.99
N LYS A 156 1.39 -22.97 -13.51
CA LYS A 156 0.17 -23.42 -12.82
C LYS A 156 0.47 -24.51 -11.77
N ILE A 157 1.43 -25.40 -12.04
CA ILE A 157 1.91 -26.39 -11.07
C ILE A 157 2.96 -25.72 -10.19
N ARG A 158 2.54 -24.87 -9.26
CA ARG A 158 3.45 -24.27 -8.28
C ARG A 158 4.07 -25.40 -7.44
N SER A 159 5.41 -25.44 -7.36
CA SER A 159 6.09 -26.34 -6.43
C SER A 159 5.57 -26.09 -5.02
N PRO A 160 5.11 -27.13 -4.30
CA PRO A 160 4.70 -27.01 -2.92
C PRO A 160 5.81 -26.40 -2.06
N TRP A 161 5.44 -25.63 -1.05
CA TRP A 161 6.35 -24.81 -0.25
C TRP A 161 7.55 -25.54 0.38
N ALA A 162 7.46 -26.86 0.57
CA ALA A 162 8.52 -27.69 1.14
C ALA A 162 9.05 -28.78 0.20
N SER A 163 8.64 -28.78 -1.07
CA SER A 163 8.92 -29.91 -1.95
C SER A 163 10.39 -30.02 -2.37
N ASN A 164 11.10 -28.90 -2.43
CA ASN A 164 12.49 -28.84 -2.87
C ASN A 164 13.49 -28.87 -1.70
N LEU A 165 13.05 -29.30 -0.52
CA LEU A 165 13.93 -29.43 0.64
C LEU A 165 14.90 -30.60 0.42
N SER A 166 16.17 -30.47 0.83
CA SER A 166 17.05 -31.65 0.85
C SER A 166 16.59 -32.67 1.87
N PHE A 167 16.91 -33.93 1.58
CA PHE A 167 16.64 -35.04 2.47
C PHE A 167 17.31 -34.87 3.84
N ASP A 168 18.53 -34.32 3.90
CA ASP A 168 19.26 -34.12 5.15
C ASP A 168 18.56 -33.10 6.05
N VAL A 169 18.14 -31.96 5.48
CA VAL A 169 17.40 -30.93 6.19
C VAL A 169 16.04 -31.47 6.67
N PHE A 170 15.32 -32.17 5.78
CA PHE A 170 14.05 -32.79 6.10
C PHE A 170 14.18 -33.80 7.26
N SER A 171 15.12 -34.73 7.15
CA SER A 171 15.36 -35.78 8.14
C SER A 171 15.78 -35.19 9.48
N ARG A 172 16.60 -34.13 9.47
CA ARG A 172 17.01 -33.44 10.69
C ARG A 172 15.84 -32.78 11.43
N ILE A 173 14.95 -32.12 10.70
CA ILE A 173 13.74 -31.50 11.27
C ILE A 173 12.78 -32.58 11.80
N LEU A 174 12.58 -33.67 11.05
CA LEU A 174 11.73 -34.77 11.49
C LEU A 174 12.27 -35.45 12.76
N LYS A 175 13.59 -35.69 12.83
CA LYS A 175 14.21 -36.26 14.02
C LYS A 175 13.99 -35.38 15.24
N GLU A 176 14.22 -34.07 15.12
CA GLU A 176 13.91 -33.13 16.20
C GLU A 176 12.43 -33.20 16.62
N GLY A 177 11.54 -33.35 15.64
CA GLY A 177 10.12 -33.49 15.88
C GLY A 177 9.76 -34.75 16.66
N HIS A 178 10.30 -35.90 16.24
CA HIS A 178 10.10 -37.17 16.94
C HIS A 178 10.66 -37.13 18.36
N ASP A 179 11.85 -36.55 18.56
CA ASP A 179 12.50 -36.42 19.86
C ASP A 179 11.72 -35.52 20.83
N ARG A 180 10.97 -34.52 20.32
CA ARG A 180 10.17 -33.59 21.14
C ARG A 180 8.74 -34.04 21.43
N PHE A 181 8.18 -34.89 20.58
CA PHE A 181 6.75 -35.29 20.65
C PHE A 181 6.60 -36.81 20.78
N ASP A 182 7.53 -37.45 21.49
CA ASP A 182 7.48 -38.86 21.92
C ASP A 182 7.10 -39.88 20.82
N GLY A 183 7.52 -39.65 19.58
CA GLY A 183 7.46 -40.61 18.46
C GLY A 183 6.06 -41.03 17.95
N ASN A 184 5.18 -41.43 18.86
CA ASN A 184 3.85 -42.01 18.66
C ASN A 184 2.74 -40.95 18.56
N ASP A 185 3.00 -39.71 18.99
CA ASP A 185 2.00 -38.64 19.03
C ASP A 185 1.95 -37.80 17.75
N ILE A 186 2.71 -38.11 16.71
CA ILE A 186 2.61 -37.45 15.38
C ILE A 186 1.64 -38.27 14.51
N PRO A 187 0.35 -37.91 14.44
CA PRO A 187 -0.62 -38.69 13.69
C PRO A 187 -0.31 -38.69 12.19
N VAL A 188 -0.40 -39.86 11.58
CA VAL A 188 -0.25 -40.07 10.12
C VAL A 188 -1.48 -39.56 9.35
N ARG A 189 -2.63 -39.42 10.03
CA ARG A 189 -3.89 -38.93 9.46
C ARG A 189 -4.55 -37.90 10.38
N GLY A 190 -5.14 -36.87 9.78
CA GLY A 190 -5.64 -35.69 10.50
C GLY A 190 -4.51 -34.74 10.87
N ASN A 191 -4.86 -33.54 11.31
CA ASN A 191 -3.88 -32.55 11.77
C ASN A 191 -4.38 -31.74 12.97
N ASP A 192 -3.47 -31.04 13.63
CA ASP A 192 -3.79 -30.28 14.84
C ASP A 192 -4.75 -29.12 14.56
N MET A 193 -4.77 -28.57 13.34
CA MET A 193 -5.73 -27.53 12.95
C MET A 193 -7.16 -28.10 12.83
N GLU A 194 -7.33 -29.32 12.32
CA GLU A 194 -8.61 -30.03 12.33
C GLU A 194 -9.03 -30.38 13.77
N SER A 195 -8.09 -30.82 14.60
CA SER A 195 -8.37 -31.08 16.02
C SER A 195 -8.85 -29.80 16.71
N PHE A 196 -8.14 -28.69 16.51
CA PHE A 196 -8.54 -27.38 17.01
C PHE A 196 -9.94 -27.00 16.51
N TYR A 197 -10.25 -27.21 15.23
CA TYR A 197 -11.56 -26.93 14.63
C TYR A 197 -12.71 -27.69 15.33
N TYR A 198 -12.53 -28.96 15.65
CA TYR A 198 -13.54 -29.74 16.37
C TYR A 198 -13.68 -29.34 17.84
N LEU A 199 -12.54 -29.11 18.51
CA LEU A 199 -12.50 -28.69 19.92
C LEU A 199 -13.12 -27.31 20.11
N SER A 200 -12.85 -26.39 19.19
CA SER A 200 -13.39 -25.03 19.18
C SER A 200 -14.80 -24.94 18.63
N ALA A 201 -15.46 -26.07 18.37
CA ALA A 201 -16.83 -26.15 17.90
C ALA A 201 -17.09 -25.46 16.55
N GLY A 202 -16.08 -25.43 15.67
CA GLY A 202 -16.20 -24.85 14.33
C GLY A 202 -17.34 -25.39 13.46
N PRO A 203 -17.80 -26.66 13.60
CA PRO A 203 -19.00 -27.17 12.91
C PRO A 203 -20.34 -26.69 13.46
N LEU A 204 -20.41 -26.11 14.66
CA LEU A 204 -21.65 -25.83 15.37
C LEU A 204 -22.14 -24.39 15.17
N VAL A 205 -23.42 -24.15 15.52
CA VAL A 205 -24.04 -22.82 15.56
C VAL A 205 -23.48 -22.02 16.74
N ILE A 206 -23.35 -20.69 16.59
CA ILE A 206 -22.66 -19.77 17.53
C ILE A 206 -23.10 -19.93 19.00
N SER A 207 -24.37 -20.24 19.26
CA SER A 207 -24.89 -20.44 20.62
C SER A 207 -24.34 -21.70 21.30
N GLU A 208 -24.13 -22.78 20.55
CA GLU A 208 -23.58 -24.05 21.04
C GLU A 208 -22.04 -24.01 21.10
N GLU A 209 -21.44 -23.19 20.25
CA GLU A 209 -19.99 -22.99 20.13
C GLU A 209 -19.37 -22.51 21.45
N ARG A 210 -20.00 -21.54 22.13
CA ARG A 210 -19.48 -21.02 23.42
C ARG A 210 -19.44 -22.06 24.52
N LYS A 211 -20.44 -22.95 24.57
CA LYS A 211 -20.50 -24.00 25.59
C LYS A 211 -19.43 -25.04 25.32
N LYS A 212 -19.37 -25.56 24.08
CA LYS A 212 -18.41 -26.59 23.70
C LYS A 212 -16.95 -26.13 23.77
N LEU A 213 -16.65 -24.88 23.40
CA LEU A 213 -15.30 -24.32 23.57
C LEU A 213 -14.89 -24.31 25.06
N LYS A 214 -15.80 -23.90 25.95
CA LYS A 214 -15.55 -23.89 27.40
C LYS A 214 -15.36 -25.31 27.95
N ASP A 215 -16.18 -26.26 27.51
CA ASP A 215 -16.08 -27.66 27.93
C ASP A 215 -14.74 -28.27 27.49
N ASN A 216 -14.21 -27.87 26.32
CA ASN A 216 -12.98 -28.40 25.74
C ASN A 216 -11.73 -27.53 26.00
N ILE A 217 -11.81 -26.51 26.86
CA ILE A 217 -10.75 -25.50 26.96
C ILE A 217 -9.41 -26.12 27.37
N ASN A 218 -9.42 -27.06 28.31
CA ASN A 218 -8.22 -27.76 28.78
C ASN A 218 -7.55 -28.57 27.65
N GLU A 219 -8.33 -29.14 26.73
CA GLU A 219 -7.80 -29.88 25.58
C GLU A 219 -7.19 -28.94 24.54
N ILE A 220 -7.79 -27.75 24.34
CA ILE A 220 -7.24 -26.69 23.49
C ILE A 220 -5.93 -26.16 24.09
N GLU A 221 -5.90 -25.89 25.38
CA GLU A 221 -4.69 -25.46 26.08
C GLU A 221 -3.59 -26.51 26.00
N ARG A 222 -3.92 -27.80 26.16
CA ARG A 222 -2.99 -28.91 25.96
C ARG A 222 -2.46 -28.95 24.52
N LEU A 223 -3.31 -28.71 23.53
CA LEU A 223 -2.90 -28.64 22.13
C LEU A 223 -1.89 -27.51 21.90
N ILE A 224 -2.14 -26.33 22.48
CA ILE A 224 -1.26 -25.16 22.37
C ILE A 224 0.03 -25.34 23.17
N THR A 225 -0.01 -25.94 24.36
CA THR A 225 1.14 -26.01 25.27
C THR A 225 2.00 -27.26 25.03
N THR A 226 1.40 -28.45 25.07
CA THR A 226 2.10 -29.73 24.93
C THR A 226 2.57 -29.96 23.50
N PHE A 227 1.67 -29.81 22.52
CA PHE A 227 2.00 -30.04 21.10
C PHE A 227 2.49 -28.79 20.38
N ARG A 228 2.65 -27.71 21.15
CA ARG A 228 3.07 -26.40 20.71
C ARG A 228 2.27 -25.88 19.52
N PHE A 229 0.96 -26.13 19.46
CA PHE A 229 0.17 -25.81 18.27
C PHE A 229 0.24 -24.32 17.92
N ALA A 230 0.67 -24.04 16.68
CA ALA A 230 0.64 -22.73 16.06
C ALA A 230 0.25 -22.89 14.58
N PRO A 231 -0.78 -22.17 14.08
CA PRO A 231 -1.08 -22.11 12.65
C PRO A 231 0.10 -21.55 11.86
N PHE A 232 0.11 -21.85 10.57
CA PHE A 232 1.05 -21.23 9.65
C PHE A 232 0.70 -19.75 9.48
N PRO A 233 1.66 -18.90 9.09
CA PRO A 233 1.38 -17.48 9.01
C PRO A 233 0.35 -17.20 7.90
N PRO A 234 -0.42 -16.11 8.03
CA PRO A 234 -1.28 -15.64 6.95
C PRO A 234 -0.45 -15.29 5.72
N ARG A 235 -1.09 -15.32 4.55
CA ARG A 235 -0.46 -14.81 3.33
C ARG A 235 -0.18 -13.31 3.53
N PRO A 236 1.04 -12.82 3.23
CA PRO A 236 1.32 -11.40 3.26
C PRO A 236 0.29 -10.65 2.42
N LYS A 237 -0.33 -9.62 3.01
CA LYS A 237 -1.23 -8.71 2.31
C LYS A 237 -0.44 -8.00 1.22
N ILE A 238 -0.43 -8.54 0.00
CA ILE A 238 -0.07 -7.77 -1.18
C ILE A 238 -1.20 -6.75 -1.29
N ARG A 239 -0.92 -5.46 -1.01
CA ARG A 239 -1.83 -4.39 -1.42
C ARG A 239 -2.09 -4.62 -2.90
N ARG A 240 -3.28 -5.13 -3.24
CA ARG A 240 -3.73 -5.27 -4.62
C ARG A 240 -3.88 -3.85 -5.14
N HIS A 241 -2.78 -3.28 -5.60
CA HIS A 241 -2.85 -2.23 -6.58
C HIS A 241 -3.44 -2.87 -7.83
N ILE A 242 -4.76 -2.74 -7.96
CA ILE A 242 -5.54 -2.81 -9.18
C ILE A 242 -4.97 -3.83 -10.19
N THR A 243 -5.39 -5.08 -10.05
CA THR A 243 -5.69 -5.88 -11.23
C THR A 243 -7.17 -6.23 -11.15
N GLU A 244 -7.91 -5.49 -11.96
CA GLU A 244 -9.15 -5.88 -12.63
C GLU A 244 -10.27 -6.48 -11.79
N SER A 245 -11.39 -5.78 -11.87
CA SER A 245 -12.72 -6.36 -12.00
C SER A 245 -12.71 -7.49 -13.05
N THR A 246 -12.32 -8.67 -12.62
CA THR A 246 -12.96 -9.90 -13.03
C THR A 246 -13.34 -10.60 -11.75
N GLU A 247 -14.54 -11.16 -11.77
CA GLU A 247 -15.09 -12.12 -10.84
C GLU A 247 -14.06 -13.21 -10.52
N SER A 248 -13.12 -12.90 -9.63
CA SER A 248 -12.10 -13.79 -9.10
C SER A 248 -12.26 -13.93 -7.60
N HIS A 249 -13.51 -13.94 -7.14
CA HIS A 249 -13.92 -14.75 -5.98
C HIS A 249 -13.81 -16.26 -6.28
N SER A 250 -13.19 -16.68 -7.38
CA SER A 250 -13.20 -18.06 -7.89
C SER A 250 -11.91 -18.52 -8.58
N VAL A 251 -10.75 -17.90 -8.34
CA VAL A 251 -9.50 -18.65 -8.59
C VAL A 251 -9.31 -19.57 -7.39
N ASN A 252 -9.56 -20.88 -7.56
CA ASN A 252 -9.36 -21.98 -6.60
C ASN A 252 -8.21 -21.74 -5.58
N TYR A 253 -8.50 -21.05 -4.47
CA TYR A 253 -7.60 -20.89 -3.31
C TYR A 253 -8.15 -21.59 -2.06
N ASP A 254 -9.21 -22.41 -2.24
CA ASP A 254 -9.87 -23.16 -1.18
C ASP A 254 -9.27 -24.56 -0.94
N ASP A 255 -8.27 -24.98 -1.73
CA ASP A 255 -7.57 -26.25 -1.49
C ASP A 255 -6.84 -26.19 -0.14
N TYR A 256 -7.23 -27.07 0.78
CA TYR A 256 -6.59 -27.25 2.07
C TYR A 256 -5.89 -28.62 2.12
N PRO A 257 -4.58 -28.68 2.44
CA PRO A 257 -3.68 -27.56 2.72
C PRO A 257 -3.24 -26.80 1.46
N PRO A 258 -3.00 -25.47 1.52
CA PRO A 258 -2.54 -24.70 0.38
C PRO A 258 -1.14 -25.10 -0.11
N THR A 259 -0.92 -25.09 -1.43
CA THR A 259 0.36 -25.45 -2.05
C THR A 259 1.51 -24.53 -1.66
N ASP A 260 1.23 -23.23 -1.45
CA ASP A 260 2.24 -22.25 -1.02
C ASP A 260 2.55 -22.29 0.48
N GLY A 261 1.94 -23.22 1.21
CA GLY A 261 2.22 -23.51 2.61
C GLY A 261 1.55 -22.59 3.60
N TYR A 262 1.25 -21.33 3.25
CA TYR A 262 0.56 -20.38 4.13
C TYR A 262 -0.76 -20.95 4.63
N GLU A 263 -1.24 -20.44 5.77
CA GLU A 263 -2.55 -20.82 6.24
C GLU A 263 -3.65 -20.16 5.40
N ASN A 264 -4.74 -20.89 5.15
CA ASN A 264 -5.87 -20.30 4.44
C ASN A 264 -6.73 -19.46 5.40
N VAL A 265 -7.48 -18.52 4.84
CA VAL A 265 -8.33 -17.60 5.62
C VAL A 265 -9.42 -18.37 6.37
N ARG A 266 -9.93 -19.47 5.80
CA ARG A 266 -10.96 -20.31 6.44
C ARG A 266 -10.47 -20.90 7.75
N GLN A 267 -9.26 -21.48 7.80
CA GLN A 267 -8.69 -22.03 9.03
C GLN A 267 -8.32 -20.93 10.03
N LEU A 268 -7.74 -19.81 9.57
CA LEU A 268 -7.44 -18.69 10.46
C LEU A 268 -8.71 -18.08 11.07
N ASN A 269 -9.84 -18.11 10.36
CA ASN A 269 -11.14 -17.68 10.91
C ASN A 269 -11.63 -18.57 12.06
N VAL A 270 -11.28 -19.86 12.07
CA VAL A 270 -11.59 -20.76 13.21
C VAL A 270 -10.87 -20.28 14.46
N ILE A 271 -9.59 -19.92 14.33
CA ILE A 271 -8.77 -19.40 15.43
C ILE A 271 -9.29 -18.02 15.87
N ALA A 272 -9.58 -17.14 14.92
CA ALA A 272 -10.14 -15.82 15.20
C ALA A 272 -11.48 -15.92 15.97
N ARG A 273 -12.36 -16.86 15.60
CA ARG A 273 -13.62 -17.13 16.32
C ARG A 273 -13.38 -17.64 17.73
N ALA A 274 -12.46 -18.60 17.92
CA ALA A 274 -12.12 -19.12 19.24
C ALA A 274 -11.64 -18.00 20.18
N ILE A 275 -10.77 -17.12 19.70
CA ILE A 275 -10.29 -15.94 20.46
C ILE A 275 -11.42 -14.93 20.69
N LEU A 276 -12.27 -14.73 19.68
CA LEU A 276 -13.47 -13.90 19.81
C LEU A 276 -14.47 -14.48 20.80
N ILE A 277 -14.33 -15.72 21.28
CA ILE A 277 -15.13 -16.27 22.37
C ILE A 277 -14.34 -16.25 23.69
N HIS A 278 -13.07 -16.66 23.67
CA HIS A 278 -12.19 -16.71 24.83
C HIS A 278 -10.83 -16.03 24.54
N PRO A 279 -10.71 -14.71 24.80
CA PRO A 279 -9.50 -13.94 24.45
C PRO A 279 -8.24 -14.39 25.18
N ASP A 280 -8.39 -15.01 26.36
CA ASP A 280 -7.26 -15.49 27.18
C ASP A 280 -6.44 -16.59 26.49
N LEU A 281 -6.98 -17.26 25.46
CA LEU A 281 -6.22 -18.18 24.60
C LEU A 281 -4.97 -17.52 24.00
N VAL A 282 -5.01 -16.20 23.74
CA VAL A 282 -3.85 -15.43 23.27
C VAL A 282 -2.68 -15.54 24.25
N ASN A 283 -2.97 -15.52 25.56
CA ASN A 283 -1.94 -15.62 26.58
C ASN A 283 -1.31 -17.02 26.60
N VAL A 284 -2.10 -18.07 26.35
CA VAL A 284 -1.62 -19.45 26.24
C VAL A 284 -0.63 -19.57 25.07
N TRP A 285 -0.96 -19.01 23.90
CA TRP A 285 -0.03 -18.96 22.75
C TRP A 285 1.24 -18.18 23.06
N LYS A 286 1.11 -16.99 23.66
CA LYS A 286 2.26 -16.15 24.03
C LYS A 286 3.18 -16.85 25.03
N GLN A 287 2.63 -17.55 26.02
CA GLN A 287 3.40 -18.33 27.00
C GLN A 287 4.17 -19.48 26.32
N ASN A 288 3.60 -20.07 25.28
CA ASN A 288 4.27 -21.08 24.45
C ASN A 288 5.25 -20.49 23.41
N GLY A 289 5.41 -19.17 23.37
CA GLY A 289 6.37 -18.45 22.53
C GLY A 289 5.82 -17.97 21.17
N TYR A 290 4.51 -18.09 20.92
CA TYR A 290 3.85 -17.51 19.75
C TYR A 290 3.37 -16.09 20.05
N HIS A 291 4.28 -15.13 19.89
CA HIS A 291 4.01 -13.73 20.24
C HIS A 291 3.28 -12.97 19.12
N GLU A 292 3.44 -13.43 17.88
CA GLU A 292 2.92 -12.79 16.67
C GLU A 292 1.44 -13.12 16.40
N ILE A 293 0.83 -14.05 17.17
CA ILE A 293 -0.56 -14.49 16.98
C ILE A 293 -1.52 -13.31 16.86
N VAL A 294 -1.38 -12.30 17.70
CA VAL A 294 -2.26 -11.12 17.66
C VAL A 294 -2.15 -10.41 16.32
N ASP A 295 -0.94 -10.22 15.79
CA ASP A 295 -0.71 -9.53 14.53
C ASP A 295 -1.21 -10.37 13.34
N ASP A 296 -0.99 -11.69 13.38
CA ASP A 296 -1.33 -12.62 12.28
C ASP A 296 -2.84 -12.77 12.04
N ILE A 297 -3.65 -12.64 13.08
CA ILE A 297 -5.12 -12.76 12.99
C ILE A 297 -5.85 -11.47 13.36
N ASN A 298 -5.13 -10.35 13.53
CA ASN A 298 -5.71 -9.07 13.95
C ASN A 298 -6.91 -8.69 13.10
N ASP A 299 -6.73 -8.76 11.78
CA ASP A 299 -7.75 -8.34 10.83
C ASP A 299 -8.99 -9.24 10.89
N LEU A 300 -8.82 -10.55 11.03
CA LEU A 300 -9.94 -11.49 11.08
C LEU A 300 -10.74 -11.34 12.37
N VAL A 301 -10.05 -11.18 13.51
CA VAL A 301 -10.70 -10.97 14.81
C VAL A 301 -11.47 -9.66 14.80
N MET A 302 -10.83 -8.57 14.38
CA MET A 302 -11.43 -7.24 14.42
C MET A 302 -12.56 -7.11 13.37
N GLU A 303 -12.43 -7.71 12.18
CA GLU A 303 -13.51 -7.77 11.17
C GLU A 303 -14.71 -8.56 11.69
N SER A 304 -14.48 -9.66 12.41
CA SER A 304 -15.54 -10.48 13.00
C SER A 304 -16.34 -9.72 14.08
N VAL A 305 -15.66 -8.90 14.89
CA VAL A 305 -16.34 -8.03 15.87
C VAL A 305 -17.15 -6.95 15.15
N LEU A 306 -16.53 -6.29 14.17
CA LEU A 306 -17.16 -5.20 13.43
C LEU A 306 -18.35 -5.69 12.62
N SER A 307 -18.33 -6.89 12.06
CA SER A 307 -19.47 -7.44 11.32
C SER A 307 -20.68 -7.75 12.23
N ASN A 308 -20.43 -8.09 13.49
CA ASN A 308 -21.46 -8.39 14.49
C ASN A 308 -21.96 -7.17 15.29
N PHE A 309 -21.45 -5.97 14.99
CA PHE A 309 -21.74 -4.71 15.68
C PHE A 309 -23.24 -4.32 15.68
N ASN A 310 -24.06 -5.02 14.89
CA ASN A 310 -25.49 -4.79 14.74
C ASN A 310 -26.37 -5.39 15.83
N LEU A 311 -25.89 -6.37 16.60
CA LEU A 311 -26.74 -7.19 17.49
C LEU A 311 -26.81 -6.65 18.91
N ASN A 312 -25.71 -6.09 19.43
CA ASN A 312 -25.66 -5.41 20.70
C ASN A 312 -24.44 -4.48 20.75
N LEU A 313 -24.73 -3.20 20.79
CA LEU A 313 -23.72 -2.16 20.68
C LEU A 313 -22.77 -2.13 21.89
N ASP A 314 -23.30 -2.12 23.10
CA ASP A 314 -22.51 -2.03 24.32
C ASP A 314 -21.62 -3.27 24.49
N GLN A 315 -22.15 -4.44 24.15
CA GLN A 315 -21.37 -5.68 24.13
C GLN A 315 -20.24 -5.63 23.09
N SER A 316 -20.48 -5.03 21.92
CA SER A 316 -19.48 -4.92 20.86
C SER A 316 -18.37 -3.94 21.23
N ILE A 317 -18.69 -2.82 21.89
CA ILE A 317 -17.71 -1.87 22.43
C ILE A 317 -16.88 -2.54 23.52
N GLN A 318 -17.54 -3.19 24.49
CA GLN A 318 -16.83 -3.92 25.54
C GLN A 318 -15.91 -4.99 24.94
N ARG A 319 -16.37 -5.71 23.90
CA ARG A 319 -15.55 -6.71 23.23
C ARG A 319 -14.32 -6.14 22.56
N LEU A 320 -14.43 -4.97 21.91
CA LEU A 320 -13.28 -4.28 21.33
C LEU A 320 -12.27 -3.85 22.41
N ILE A 321 -12.76 -3.40 23.57
CA ILE A 321 -11.91 -3.04 24.73
C ILE A 321 -11.17 -4.28 25.26
N ASP A 322 -11.89 -5.39 25.46
CA ASP A 322 -11.31 -6.65 25.93
C ASP A 322 -10.21 -7.14 24.96
N LEU A 323 -10.48 -7.11 23.65
CA LEU A 323 -9.51 -7.52 22.64
C LEU A 323 -8.31 -6.57 22.57
N HIS A 324 -8.53 -5.26 22.74
CA HIS A 324 -7.44 -4.30 22.84
C HIS A 324 -6.54 -4.59 24.04
N SER A 325 -7.11 -5.02 25.18
CA SER A 325 -6.33 -5.35 26.38
C SER A 325 -5.37 -6.53 26.18
N VAL A 326 -5.71 -7.50 25.32
CA VAL A 326 -4.83 -8.64 24.99
C VAL A 326 -3.87 -8.36 23.82
N GLY A 327 -3.96 -7.18 23.23
CA GLY A 327 -3.01 -6.63 22.26
C GLY A 327 -3.56 -6.37 20.85
N PHE A 328 -4.81 -6.72 20.56
CA PHE A 328 -5.40 -6.47 19.23
C PHE A 328 -5.54 -4.98 18.96
N ARG A 329 -5.41 -4.58 17.71
CA ARG A 329 -5.38 -3.18 17.31
C ARG A 329 -6.44 -2.90 16.26
N LEU A 330 -7.28 -1.92 16.56
CA LEU A 330 -8.16 -1.30 15.56
C LEU A 330 -7.29 -0.45 14.64
N THR A 331 -6.91 -0.96 13.48
CA THR A 331 -6.04 -0.21 12.56
C THR A 331 -6.84 0.86 11.81
N ASP A 332 -6.12 1.83 11.24
CA ASP A 332 -6.73 2.88 10.44
C ASP A 332 -7.49 2.27 9.25
N GLU A 333 -6.89 1.26 8.61
CA GLU A 333 -7.50 0.55 7.49
C GLU A 333 -8.86 -0.06 7.86
N MET A 334 -8.93 -0.72 9.01
CA MET A 334 -10.15 -1.37 9.50
C MET A 334 -11.25 -0.38 9.86
N MET A 335 -10.91 0.80 10.39
CA MET A 335 -11.89 1.87 10.62
C MET A 335 -12.53 2.33 9.31
N GLY A 336 -11.73 2.42 8.23
CA GLY A 336 -12.24 2.71 6.89
C GLY A 336 -13.15 1.60 6.36
N ASP A 337 -12.76 0.33 6.53
CA ASP A 337 -13.54 -0.83 6.07
C ASP A 337 -14.87 -0.96 6.80
N ALA A 338 -14.87 -0.75 8.12
CA ALA A 338 -16.08 -0.73 8.94
C ALA A 338 -17.09 0.33 8.45
N LEU A 339 -16.60 1.53 8.14
CA LEU A 339 -17.45 2.60 7.61
C LEU A 339 -18.07 2.25 6.25
N ILE A 340 -17.31 1.57 5.38
CA ILE A 340 -17.82 1.08 4.10
C ILE A 340 -18.87 -0.02 4.32
N LEU A 341 -18.59 -0.99 5.20
CA LEU A 341 -19.50 -2.07 5.56
C LEU A 341 -20.84 -1.53 6.06
N PHE A 342 -20.81 -0.50 6.90
CA PHE A 342 -21.99 0.12 7.49
C PHE A 342 -22.60 1.26 6.68
N ALA A 343 -22.13 1.52 5.45
CA ALA A 343 -22.51 2.70 4.67
C ALA A 343 -24.04 2.91 4.50
N LYS A 344 -24.88 1.86 4.56
CA LYS A 344 -26.35 2.00 4.50
C LYS A 344 -26.98 2.53 5.79
N ARG A 345 -26.33 2.30 6.93
CA ARG A 345 -26.86 2.52 8.29
C ARG A 345 -26.09 3.57 9.07
N LEU A 346 -25.16 4.29 8.45
CA LEU A 346 -24.33 5.26 9.17
C LEU A 346 -25.11 6.38 9.84
N ASN A 347 -26.28 6.75 9.31
CA ASN A 347 -27.13 7.72 9.99
C ASN A 347 -27.63 7.20 11.35
N ASP A 348 -27.81 5.89 11.48
CA ASP A 348 -28.34 5.25 12.69
C ASP A 348 -27.21 4.92 13.68
N ILE A 349 -26.12 4.33 13.18
CA ILE A 349 -25.05 3.77 14.03
C ILE A 349 -23.70 4.50 13.91
N GLY A 350 -23.53 5.40 12.95
CA GLY A 350 -22.21 5.97 12.62
C GLY A 350 -21.63 6.84 13.74
N GLY A 351 -22.45 7.66 14.41
CA GLY A 351 -21.97 8.48 15.54
C GLY A 351 -21.48 7.62 16.70
N VAL A 352 -22.17 6.51 16.95
CA VAL A 352 -21.79 5.54 17.95
C VAL A 352 -20.51 4.81 17.56
N LEU A 353 -20.41 4.36 16.31
CA LEU A 353 -19.23 3.68 15.78
C LEU A 353 -17.96 4.54 15.94
N ILE A 354 -18.05 5.83 15.62
CA ILE A 354 -16.96 6.79 15.81
C ILE A 354 -16.59 6.95 17.30
N ASN A 355 -17.59 6.97 18.19
CA ASN A 355 -17.33 7.01 19.64
C ASN A 355 -16.61 5.74 20.12
N ALA A 356 -17.04 4.57 19.65
CA ALA A 356 -16.40 3.30 19.97
C ALA A 356 -14.93 3.30 19.53
N PHE A 357 -14.65 3.74 18.30
CA PHE A 357 -13.29 3.85 17.78
C PHE A 357 -12.43 4.81 18.62
N ALA A 358 -13.00 5.94 19.04
CA ALA A 358 -12.32 6.91 19.90
C ALA A 358 -11.96 6.32 21.27
N ILE A 359 -12.90 5.59 21.90
CA ILE A 359 -12.69 4.90 23.18
C ILE A 359 -11.58 3.86 23.04
N VAL A 360 -11.68 2.96 22.06
CA VAL A 360 -10.75 1.85 21.87
C VAL A 360 -9.33 2.34 21.54
N ARG A 361 -9.21 3.40 20.74
CA ARG A 361 -7.90 3.97 20.35
C ARG A 361 -7.34 4.96 21.38
N GLY A 362 -8.11 5.36 22.39
CA GLY A 362 -7.70 6.36 23.36
C GLY A 362 -7.40 7.73 22.75
N ILE A 363 -8.07 8.10 21.65
CA ILE A 363 -7.88 9.39 20.96
C ILE A 363 -9.21 10.12 20.78
N THR A 364 -9.15 11.42 20.49
CA THR A 364 -10.36 12.25 20.34
C THR A 364 -11.21 11.84 19.14
N LYS A 365 -12.52 12.09 19.23
CA LYS A 365 -13.47 11.82 18.13
C LYS A 365 -13.07 12.54 16.84
N ASN A 366 -12.57 13.77 16.93
CA ASN A 366 -12.14 14.52 15.75
C ASN A 366 -10.90 13.90 15.09
N ASN A 367 -9.97 13.35 15.87
CA ASN A 367 -8.83 12.61 15.33
C ASN A 367 -9.28 11.32 14.62
N ILE A 368 -10.25 10.58 15.19
CA ILE A 368 -10.85 9.42 14.53
C ILE A 368 -11.50 9.82 13.21
N LEU A 369 -12.33 10.86 13.21
CA LEU A 369 -12.98 11.34 11.99
C LEU A 369 -11.97 11.76 10.92
N SER A 370 -10.85 12.37 11.32
CA SER A 370 -9.74 12.71 10.41
C SER A 370 -9.06 11.46 9.83
N ILE A 371 -8.83 10.43 10.64
CA ILE A 371 -8.27 9.14 10.18
C ILE A 371 -9.25 8.46 9.22
N CYS A 372 -10.52 8.38 9.59
CA CYS A 372 -11.58 7.82 8.74
C CYS A 372 -11.68 8.58 7.41
N LEU A 373 -11.62 9.91 7.42
CA LEU A 373 -11.63 10.71 6.21
C LEU A 373 -10.42 10.41 5.32
N ARG A 374 -9.22 10.33 5.91
CA ARG A 374 -8.00 9.95 5.19
C ARG A 374 -8.15 8.57 4.53
N GLU A 375 -8.63 7.58 5.27
CA GLU A 375 -8.81 6.23 4.76
C GLU A 375 -9.86 6.15 3.67
N LEU A 376 -10.99 6.86 3.79
CA LEU A 376 -12.00 6.94 2.73
C LEU A 376 -11.48 7.64 1.46
N LEU A 377 -10.53 8.56 1.62
CA LEU A 377 -9.84 9.24 0.53
C LEU A 377 -8.60 8.47 0.06
N ASN A 378 -8.37 7.24 0.51
CA ASN A 378 -7.26 6.43 0.01
C ASN A 378 -7.48 6.06 -1.47
N PRO A 379 -6.57 6.43 -2.40
CA PRO A 379 -6.65 6.07 -3.82
C PRO A 379 -6.83 4.57 -4.11
N GLY A 380 -6.32 3.72 -3.21
CA GLY A 380 -6.43 2.26 -3.34
C GLY A 380 -7.83 1.72 -3.05
N ARG A 381 -8.75 2.53 -2.51
CA ARG A 381 -10.12 2.10 -2.18
C ARG A 381 -11.12 2.52 -3.24
N LYS A 382 -12.00 1.61 -3.63
CA LYS A 382 -13.14 1.92 -4.49
C LYS A 382 -14.31 2.44 -3.65
N LEU A 383 -14.47 3.75 -3.58
CA LEU A 383 -15.59 4.36 -2.88
C LEU A 383 -16.87 4.27 -3.74
N GLU A 384 -17.80 3.39 -3.36
CA GLU A 384 -19.05 3.22 -4.12
C GLU A 384 -20.13 4.25 -3.77
N ARG A 385 -20.11 4.85 -2.57
CA ARG A 385 -21.17 5.75 -2.09
C ARG A 385 -20.61 7.08 -1.61
N TYR A 386 -20.94 8.18 -2.29
CA TYR A 386 -20.51 9.52 -1.87
C TYR A 386 -21.12 9.96 -0.54
N LYS A 387 -22.32 9.46 -0.19
CA LYS A 387 -22.99 9.72 1.11
C LYS A 387 -22.11 9.36 2.32
N LEU A 388 -21.21 8.39 2.14
CA LEU A 388 -20.23 8.00 3.15
C LEU A 388 -19.23 9.12 3.46
N LEU A 389 -18.70 9.74 2.40
CA LEU A 389 -17.77 10.84 2.50
C LEU A 389 -18.45 12.08 3.08
N GLU A 390 -19.68 12.35 2.64
CA GLU A 390 -20.51 13.43 3.18
C GLU A 390 -20.80 13.27 4.67
N PHE A 391 -21.10 12.04 5.12
CA PHE A 391 -21.35 11.74 6.53
C PHE A 391 -20.17 12.15 7.43
N ILE A 392 -18.94 11.85 7.01
CA ILE A 392 -17.71 12.19 7.75
C ILE A 392 -17.40 13.69 7.63
N LEU A 393 -17.44 14.25 6.41
CA LEU A 393 -17.17 15.67 6.19
C LEU A 393 -18.10 16.59 6.99
N ASN A 394 -19.35 16.18 7.24
CA ASN A 394 -20.29 16.96 8.05
C ASN A 394 -19.99 16.93 9.56
N ARG A 395 -19.06 16.08 10.02
CA ARG A 395 -18.77 15.86 11.45
C ARG A 395 -17.34 16.23 11.84
N VAL A 396 -16.45 16.40 10.87
CA VAL A 396 -15.05 16.81 11.08
C VAL A 396 -14.97 18.31 11.36
N ASP A 397 -14.10 18.70 12.29
CA ASP A 397 -13.77 20.11 12.49
C ASP A 397 -12.95 20.64 11.30
N ASN A 398 -13.31 21.82 10.78
CA ASN A 398 -12.67 22.43 9.60
C ASN A 398 -12.57 21.45 8.41
N PRO A 399 -13.71 21.02 7.84
CA PRO A 399 -13.76 19.91 6.90
C PRO A 399 -12.93 20.11 5.63
N GLU A 400 -12.79 21.36 5.16
CA GLU A 400 -11.95 21.68 3.99
C GLU A 400 -10.46 21.46 4.30
N GLU A 401 -9.95 21.98 5.41
CA GLU A 401 -8.53 21.84 5.75
C GLU A 401 -8.16 20.38 6.04
N THR A 402 -9.05 19.64 6.72
CA THR A 402 -8.81 18.22 7.04
C THR A 402 -8.85 17.35 5.78
N ALA A 403 -9.81 17.57 4.88
CA ALA A 403 -9.85 16.87 3.59
C ALA A 403 -8.63 17.22 2.72
N TYR A 404 -8.22 18.48 2.69
CA TYR A 404 -7.03 18.92 1.97
C TYR A 404 -5.77 18.21 2.47
N ARG A 405 -5.55 18.15 3.79
CA ARG A 405 -4.41 17.41 4.39
C ARG A 405 -4.47 15.92 4.10
N ALA A 406 -5.66 15.32 4.14
CA ALA A 406 -5.85 13.91 3.80
C ALA A 406 -5.42 13.63 2.35
N LEU A 407 -5.87 14.45 1.39
CA LEU A 407 -5.46 14.34 -0.01
C LEU A 407 -3.95 14.52 -0.18
N GLN A 408 -3.36 15.53 0.48
CA GLN A 408 -1.92 15.78 0.46
C GLN A 408 -1.08 14.65 1.05
N SER A 409 -1.58 13.92 2.06
CA SER A 409 -0.85 12.83 2.72
C SER A 409 -0.49 11.69 1.76
N TYR A 410 -1.21 11.56 0.63
CA TYR A 410 -0.90 10.63 -0.45
C TYR A 410 0.13 11.20 -1.46
N ASN A 411 0.81 12.29 -1.08
CA ASN A 411 1.94 12.97 -1.71
C ASN A 411 1.83 13.15 -3.23
N ILE A 412 0.87 13.97 -3.66
CA ILE A 412 0.53 14.20 -5.08
C ILE A 412 1.12 15.52 -5.63
N GLY A 413 1.86 16.27 -4.81
CA GLY A 413 2.37 17.60 -5.21
C GLY A 413 3.45 17.61 -6.29
N ASN A 414 4.13 16.47 -6.55
CA ASN A 414 5.34 16.44 -7.39
C ASN A 414 5.23 15.50 -8.60
N SER A 415 4.07 15.43 -9.28
CA SER A 415 3.96 14.72 -10.56
C SER A 415 4.66 15.43 -11.74
N VAL A 416 5.32 16.57 -11.49
CA VAL A 416 5.97 17.39 -12.53
C VAL A 416 7.23 16.73 -13.11
N ASN A 417 7.86 15.76 -12.42
CA ASN A 417 9.07 15.07 -12.88
C ASN A 417 8.94 13.54 -12.81
N PHE A 418 8.35 12.91 -13.83
CA PHE A 418 8.37 11.43 -13.97
C PHE A 418 9.05 11.05 -15.28
N HIS A 419 10.17 10.32 -15.21
CA HIS A 419 10.83 9.73 -16.36
C HIS A 419 10.38 8.25 -16.53
N PRO A 420 10.01 7.81 -17.75
CA PRO A 420 9.64 6.43 -17.98
C PRO A 420 10.84 5.47 -17.77
N SER A 421 10.62 4.39 -17.03
CA SER A 421 11.57 3.28 -16.93
C SER A 421 11.72 2.58 -18.30
N ARG A 422 12.95 2.27 -18.69
CA ARG A 422 13.32 1.61 -19.96
C ARG A 422 12.78 0.18 -20.13
N ASN A 423 12.25 -0.43 -19.07
CA ASN A 423 11.70 -1.77 -19.13
C ASN A 423 10.19 -1.67 -19.26
N GLY A 424 9.62 -2.10 -20.39
CA GLY A 424 8.21 -1.99 -20.80
C GLY A 424 7.15 -2.66 -19.90
N SER A 425 7.39 -2.79 -18.60
CA SER A 425 6.33 -2.95 -17.62
C SER A 425 5.61 -1.62 -17.43
N ILE A 426 4.32 -1.60 -17.78
CA ILE A 426 3.40 -0.50 -17.50
C ILE A 426 3.39 -0.26 -15.97
N PRO A 427 3.92 0.87 -15.45
CA PRO A 427 3.90 1.14 -14.02
C PRO A 427 2.47 1.42 -13.54
N GLN A 428 2.22 1.29 -12.24
CA GLN A 428 0.99 1.69 -11.52
C GLN A 428 0.50 3.14 -11.76
N ALA A 429 1.17 3.92 -12.62
CA ALA A 429 0.88 5.29 -12.99
C ALA A 429 -0.30 5.46 -13.98
N LEU A 430 -1.00 4.38 -14.35
CA LEU A 430 -2.18 4.43 -15.24
C LEU A 430 -3.54 4.54 -14.51
N THR A 431 -3.59 4.90 -13.23
CA THR A 431 -4.82 5.47 -12.67
C THR A 431 -5.00 6.89 -13.22
N LEU A 432 -5.79 6.99 -14.30
CA LEU A 432 -6.06 8.21 -15.06
C LEU A 432 -6.61 9.35 -14.20
N LEU A 433 -7.38 9.00 -13.19
CA LEU A 433 -7.62 9.83 -12.03
C LEU A 433 -7.12 9.06 -10.82
N LYS A 434 -6.42 9.73 -9.90
CA LYS A 434 -5.94 9.07 -8.69
C LYS A 434 -7.06 8.67 -7.74
N TYR A 435 -8.19 9.37 -7.80
CA TYR A 435 -9.39 9.08 -7.01
C TYR A 435 -10.55 8.67 -7.91
N GLY A 436 -11.52 7.91 -7.39
CA GLY A 436 -12.76 7.66 -8.12
C GLY A 436 -13.53 8.98 -8.38
N HIS A 437 -14.18 9.10 -9.53
CA HIS A 437 -14.92 10.31 -9.96
C HIS A 437 -15.89 10.86 -8.88
N LYS A 438 -16.45 9.98 -8.04
CA LYS A 438 -17.34 10.34 -6.92
C LYS A 438 -16.67 11.25 -5.88
N VAL A 439 -15.37 11.07 -5.63
CA VAL A 439 -14.62 11.93 -4.70
C VAL A 439 -14.55 13.34 -5.26
N TYR A 440 -14.18 13.47 -6.53
CA TYR A 440 -14.12 14.76 -7.22
C TYR A 440 -15.43 15.52 -7.18
N TYR A 441 -16.53 14.85 -7.54
CA TYR A 441 -17.86 15.48 -7.50
C TYR A 441 -18.27 15.87 -6.09
N CYS A 442 -17.99 15.03 -5.09
CA CYS A 442 -18.29 15.34 -3.70
C CYS A 442 -17.53 16.57 -3.22
N MET A 443 -16.22 16.68 -3.50
CA MET A 443 -15.42 17.84 -3.11
C MET A 443 -15.91 19.13 -3.78
N LEU A 444 -16.18 19.08 -5.09
CA LEU A 444 -16.68 20.23 -5.83
C LEU A 444 -18.06 20.68 -5.32
N ALA A 445 -18.97 19.73 -5.09
CA ALA A 445 -20.31 20.04 -4.59
C ALA A 445 -20.30 20.59 -3.15
N LYS A 446 -19.41 20.07 -2.30
CA LYS A 446 -19.38 20.40 -0.87
C LYS A 446 -18.68 21.72 -0.59
N PHE A 447 -17.57 22.00 -1.26
CA PHE A 447 -16.73 23.18 -0.99
C PHE A 447 -16.83 24.27 -2.05
N GLY A 448 -17.36 23.94 -3.24
CA GLY A 448 -17.50 24.89 -4.34
C GLY A 448 -16.21 25.12 -5.12
N ALA A 449 -16.33 25.87 -6.21
CA ALA A 449 -15.27 26.06 -7.19
C ALA A 449 -14.10 26.93 -6.70
N ASP A 450 -14.39 27.85 -5.77
CA ASP A 450 -13.40 28.77 -5.19
C ASP A 450 -12.59 28.12 -4.04
N SER A 451 -12.85 26.84 -3.72
CA SER A 451 -12.20 26.15 -2.61
C SER A 451 -10.77 25.70 -2.95
N ARG A 452 -9.91 25.64 -1.92
CA ARG A 452 -8.52 25.19 -2.07
C ARG A 452 -8.45 23.73 -2.54
N ILE A 453 -9.39 22.90 -2.09
CA ILE A 453 -9.50 21.51 -2.53
C ILE A 453 -9.88 21.44 -4.01
N ALA A 454 -10.86 22.23 -4.46
CA ALA A 454 -11.25 22.22 -5.86
C ALA A 454 -10.08 22.62 -6.76
N THR A 455 -9.35 23.68 -6.41
CA THR A 455 -8.13 24.08 -7.13
C THR A 455 -7.05 22.99 -7.12
N TYR A 456 -6.83 22.35 -5.96
CA TYR A 456 -5.87 21.25 -5.84
C TYR A 456 -6.21 20.06 -6.75
N LEU A 457 -7.48 19.63 -6.74
CA LEU A 457 -7.95 18.54 -7.59
C LEU A 457 -7.96 18.93 -9.07
N MET A 458 -8.25 20.19 -9.40
CA MET A 458 -8.15 20.70 -10.78
C MET A 458 -6.74 20.58 -11.33
N ASN A 459 -5.72 20.87 -10.51
CA ASN A 459 -4.32 20.70 -10.89
C ASN A 459 -4.00 19.23 -11.22
N GLU A 460 -4.49 18.28 -10.41
CA GLU A 460 -4.30 16.85 -10.66
C GLU A 460 -4.96 16.39 -11.96
N ILE A 461 -6.25 16.71 -12.14
CA ILE A 461 -7.01 16.31 -13.34
C ILE A 461 -6.36 16.90 -14.60
N THR A 462 -5.89 18.15 -14.51
CA THR A 462 -5.18 18.81 -15.62
C THR A 462 -3.87 18.10 -15.96
N ALA A 463 -3.08 17.73 -14.94
CA ALA A 463 -1.84 16.99 -15.14
C ALA A 463 -2.09 15.62 -15.80
N ALA A 464 -3.13 14.90 -15.35
CA ALA A 464 -3.53 13.63 -15.95
C ALA A 464 -3.93 13.77 -17.43
N ARG A 465 -4.67 14.83 -17.77
CA ARG A 465 -5.09 15.12 -19.15
C ARG A 465 -3.93 15.50 -20.06
N ILE A 466 -2.95 16.28 -19.58
CA ILE A 466 -1.73 16.58 -20.34
C ILE A 466 -0.90 15.31 -20.56
N TRP A 467 -0.84 14.44 -19.55
CA TRP A 467 -0.13 13.17 -19.66
C TRP A 467 -0.79 12.23 -20.68
N LYS A 468 -2.13 12.18 -20.74
CA LYS A 468 -2.89 11.52 -21.83
C LYS A 468 -2.38 11.93 -23.20
N ALA A 469 -2.32 13.24 -23.43
CA ALA A 469 -1.95 13.81 -24.70
C ALA A 469 -0.54 13.38 -25.12
N LYS A 470 0.41 13.39 -24.17
CA LYS A 470 1.79 12.91 -24.40
C LYS A 470 1.86 11.42 -24.72
N LEU A 471 1.05 10.59 -24.04
CA LEU A 471 1.03 9.14 -24.28
C LEU A 471 0.53 8.80 -25.69
N HIS A 472 -0.55 9.46 -26.13
CA HIS A 472 -1.09 9.32 -27.48
C HIS A 472 -0.10 9.74 -28.58
N GLU A 473 0.74 10.74 -28.30
CA GLU A 473 1.77 11.20 -29.23
C GLU A 473 2.97 10.23 -29.30
N SER A 474 3.41 9.71 -28.15
CA SER A 474 4.66 8.93 -28.06
C SER A 474 4.52 7.46 -28.46
N ASN A 475 3.34 6.84 -28.31
CA ASN A 475 3.18 5.39 -28.46
C ASN A 475 1.82 5.02 -29.10
N ARG A 476 1.64 5.36 -30.38
CA ARG A 476 0.40 5.02 -31.14
C ARG A 476 0.06 3.52 -31.17
N SER A 477 1.03 2.61 -31.01
CA SER A 477 0.83 1.16 -31.06
C SER A 477 0.49 0.50 -29.72
N LEU A 478 0.74 1.16 -28.58
CA LEU A 478 0.49 0.62 -27.22
C LEU A 478 -0.87 1.05 -26.66
N VAL A 479 -1.57 1.97 -27.33
CA VAL A 479 -2.95 2.39 -27.02
C VAL A 479 -3.99 1.40 -27.59
N LEU A 480 -3.57 0.19 -27.97
CA LEU A 480 -4.47 -0.87 -28.43
C LEU A 480 -5.36 -1.37 -27.27
N SER A 481 -6.54 -0.76 -27.19
CA SER A 481 -7.84 -1.37 -26.95
C SER A 481 -7.95 -2.32 -25.75
N SER A 482 -8.05 -1.76 -24.55
CA SER A 482 -9.02 -2.34 -23.61
C SER A 482 -10.16 -1.35 -23.45
N ALA A 483 -11.40 -1.82 -23.63
CA ALA A 483 -12.59 -1.01 -23.39
C ALA A 483 -12.57 -0.34 -21.99
N SER A 484 -11.90 -0.99 -21.02
CA SER A 484 -11.67 -0.48 -19.68
C SER A 484 -10.86 0.82 -19.62
N ILE A 485 -9.82 0.96 -20.46
CA ILE A 485 -9.00 2.19 -20.50
C ILE A 485 -9.79 3.34 -21.11
N ASP A 486 -10.59 3.08 -22.15
CA ASP A 486 -11.44 4.10 -22.78
C ASP A 486 -12.52 4.62 -21.81
N ILE A 487 -13.13 3.72 -21.02
CA ILE A 487 -14.08 4.10 -19.96
C ILE A 487 -13.42 5.03 -18.93
N LEU A 488 -12.23 4.67 -18.45
CA LEU A 488 -11.50 5.50 -17.48
C LEU A 488 -11.11 6.87 -18.06
N TRP A 489 -10.79 6.92 -19.36
CA TRP A 489 -10.51 8.18 -20.05
C TRP A 489 -11.75 9.05 -20.21
N GLN A 490 -12.90 8.45 -20.50
CA GLN A 490 -14.18 9.17 -20.54
C GLN A 490 -14.52 9.72 -19.16
N GLU A 491 -14.39 8.92 -18.09
CA GLU A 491 -14.60 9.39 -16.72
C GLU A 491 -13.70 10.59 -16.36
N SER A 492 -12.41 10.53 -16.71
CA SER A 492 -11.46 11.63 -16.52
C SER A 492 -11.88 12.92 -17.24
N ASN A 493 -12.32 12.79 -18.50
CA ASN A 493 -12.82 13.92 -19.28
C ASN A 493 -14.08 14.54 -18.66
N THR A 494 -15.02 13.71 -18.20
CA THR A 494 -16.27 14.17 -17.56
C THR A 494 -15.96 14.93 -16.28
N VAL A 495 -15.06 14.42 -15.44
CA VAL A 495 -14.64 15.08 -14.19
C VAL A 495 -13.96 16.43 -14.50
N PHE A 496 -13.04 16.47 -15.47
CA PHE A 496 -12.39 17.72 -15.89
C PHE A 496 -13.42 18.75 -16.35
N ASN A 497 -14.33 18.35 -17.23
CA ASN A 497 -15.33 19.26 -17.79
C ASN A 497 -16.26 19.80 -16.70
N ALA A 498 -16.62 18.98 -15.71
CA ALA A 498 -17.42 19.43 -14.57
C ALA A 498 -16.69 20.51 -13.73
N TYR A 499 -15.41 20.32 -13.43
CA TYR A 499 -14.59 21.31 -12.71
C TYR A 499 -14.41 22.60 -13.53
N TYR A 500 -14.11 22.45 -14.81
CA TYR A 500 -13.94 23.57 -15.73
C TYR A 500 -15.24 24.39 -15.87
N ASN A 501 -16.38 23.73 -16.06
CA ASN A 501 -17.68 24.38 -16.19
C ASN A 501 -18.15 25.02 -14.88
N ALA A 502 -17.80 24.43 -13.73
CA ALA A 502 -18.04 25.04 -12.42
C ALA A 502 -17.17 26.29 -12.16
N GLY A 503 -16.19 26.58 -13.02
CA GLY A 503 -15.34 27.77 -12.94
C GLY A 503 -14.18 27.63 -11.96
N VAL A 504 -13.72 26.40 -11.69
CA VAL A 504 -12.57 26.16 -10.80
C VAL A 504 -11.31 26.80 -11.40
N HIS A 505 -10.56 27.50 -10.57
CA HIS A 505 -9.37 28.24 -11.00
C HIS A 505 -8.20 27.32 -11.37
N PHE A 506 -7.49 27.68 -12.44
CA PHE A 506 -6.15 27.15 -12.72
C PHE A 506 -5.10 27.94 -11.92
N GLU A 507 -4.03 27.26 -11.53
CA GLU A 507 -2.87 27.89 -10.91
C GLU A 507 -1.70 28.07 -11.90
N PRO A 508 -0.96 29.20 -11.84
CA PRO A 508 0.17 29.46 -12.73
C PRO A 508 1.26 28.37 -12.72
N GLN A 509 1.38 27.61 -11.63
CA GLN A 509 2.33 26.49 -11.53
C GLN A 509 2.09 25.39 -12.57
N LEU A 510 0.87 25.28 -13.12
CA LEU A 510 0.55 24.34 -14.20
C LEU A 510 1.17 24.72 -15.55
N LEU A 511 1.68 25.95 -15.70
CA LEU A 511 2.22 26.43 -16.96
C LEU A 511 3.36 25.55 -17.48
N SER A 512 4.20 25.01 -16.58
CA SER A 512 5.27 24.07 -16.92
C SER A 512 4.74 22.81 -17.60
N LEU A 513 3.59 22.29 -17.16
CA LEU A 513 2.94 21.14 -17.78
C LEU A 513 2.35 21.52 -19.14
N PHE A 514 1.63 22.65 -19.22
CA PHE A 514 1.01 23.09 -20.48
C PHE A 514 2.04 23.38 -21.58
N LYS A 515 3.23 23.90 -21.25
CA LYS A 515 4.34 24.10 -22.21
C LYS A 515 4.64 22.84 -23.04
N THR A 516 4.54 21.68 -22.40
CA THR A 516 4.90 20.39 -22.97
C THR A 516 3.70 19.60 -23.48
N CYS A 517 2.50 20.20 -23.48
CA CYS A 517 1.28 19.54 -23.93
C CYS A 517 1.21 19.51 -25.47
N PRO A 518 0.99 18.34 -26.10
CA PRO A 518 0.88 18.28 -27.55
C PRO A 518 -0.55 18.46 -28.08
N GLU A 519 -1.56 18.40 -27.22
CA GLU A 519 -2.96 18.53 -27.62
C GLU A 519 -3.44 19.99 -27.53
N GLU A 520 -3.84 20.55 -28.67
CA GLU A 520 -4.26 21.95 -28.79
C GLU A 520 -5.56 22.24 -28.02
N ALA A 521 -6.49 21.28 -28.00
CA ALA A 521 -7.74 21.42 -27.25
C ALA A 521 -7.52 21.62 -25.75
N VAL A 522 -6.53 20.91 -25.17
CA VAL A 522 -6.16 21.05 -23.74
C VAL A 522 -5.54 22.42 -23.47
N ILE A 523 -4.67 22.89 -24.37
CA ILE A 523 -4.06 24.24 -24.29
C ILE A 523 -5.13 25.33 -24.43
N ALA A 524 -6.11 25.15 -25.33
CA ALA A 524 -7.18 26.10 -25.57
C ALA A 524 -8.06 26.29 -24.31
N CYS A 525 -8.29 25.25 -23.50
CA CYS A 525 -8.99 25.39 -22.22
C CYS A 525 -8.34 26.44 -21.31
N LEU A 526 -7.01 26.56 -21.33
CA LEU A 526 -6.29 27.58 -20.57
C LEU A 526 -6.40 28.96 -21.24
N PHE A 527 -5.98 29.10 -22.50
CA PHE A 527 -5.85 30.40 -23.16
C PHE A 527 -7.15 30.97 -23.70
N GLU A 528 -7.93 30.17 -24.41
CA GLU A 528 -9.18 30.60 -25.04
C GLU A 528 -10.37 30.50 -24.08
N GLY A 529 -10.19 29.74 -23.01
CA GLY A 529 -11.17 29.49 -21.97
C GLY A 529 -10.97 30.32 -20.71
N TYR A 530 -10.16 29.78 -19.79
CA TYR A 530 -9.95 30.35 -18.46
C TYR A 530 -9.35 31.77 -18.50
N LEU A 531 -8.25 31.96 -19.22
CA LEU A 531 -7.55 33.25 -19.31
C LEU A 531 -8.37 34.29 -20.07
N ALA A 532 -9.07 33.90 -21.13
CA ALA A 532 -10.01 34.78 -21.83
C ALA A 532 -11.07 35.35 -20.88
N LYS A 533 -11.66 34.49 -20.04
CA LYS A 533 -12.62 34.91 -19.02
C LYS A 533 -11.97 35.78 -17.93
N LEU A 534 -10.77 35.43 -17.49
CA LEU A 534 -10.04 36.18 -16.45
C LEU A 534 -9.69 37.60 -16.92
N PHE A 535 -9.28 37.77 -18.18
CA PHE A 535 -8.87 39.04 -18.80
C PHE A 535 -9.98 39.73 -19.61
N GLU A 536 -11.20 39.20 -19.60
CA GLU A 536 -12.41 39.80 -20.20
C GLU A 536 -12.35 40.06 -21.73
N TYR A 537 -11.65 39.20 -22.50
CA TYR A 537 -11.68 39.27 -23.97
C TYR A 537 -12.49 38.12 -24.58
N ARG A 538 -13.18 38.40 -25.69
CA ARG A 538 -14.11 37.45 -26.33
C ARG A 538 -13.36 36.42 -27.18
N VAL A 539 -13.70 35.14 -27.00
CA VAL A 539 -13.24 34.03 -27.84
C VAL A 539 -14.41 33.10 -28.13
N GLY A 540 -14.44 32.46 -29.31
CA GLY A 540 -15.49 31.52 -29.72
C GLY A 540 -15.37 30.11 -29.11
N PHE A 541 -14.58 29.93 -28.05
CA PHE A 541 -14.32 28.61 -27.48
C PHE A 541 -15.54 28.10 -26.70
N GLN A 542 -16.07 26.95 -27.11
CA GLN A 542 -17.03 26.18 -26.33
C GLN A 542 -16.40 24.85 -25.92
N PRO A 543 -16.30 24.53 -24.62
CA PRO A 543 -15.92 23.19 -24.19
C PRO A 543 -17.00 22.18 -24.62
N SER A 544 -16.61 20.91 -24.77
CA SER A 544 -17.54 19.81 -25.04
C SER A 544 -18.66 19.78 -23.99
N ARG A 545 -19.92 19.71 -24.43
CA ARG A 545 -21.08 19.60 -23.55
C ARG A 545 -21.01 18.30 -22.74
N VAL A 546 -21.31 18.39 -21.45
CA VAL A 546 -21.53 17.23 -20.59
C VAL A 546 -23.02 16.98 -20.57
N ASP A 547 -23.45 15.85 -21.14
CA ASP A 547 -24.79 15.32 -20.93
C ASP A 547 -24.80 14.74 -19.50
N GLU A 548 -25.62 15.32 -18.62
CA GLU A 548 -25.84 14.91 -17.22
C GLU A 548 -24.69 15.17 -16.23
N ILE A 549 -24.65 16.38 -15.66
CA ILE A 549 -24.07 16.58 -14.33
C ILE A 549 -25.10 16.03 -13.32
N PRO A 550 -24.75 15.09 -12.42
CA PRO A 550 -25.65 14.67 -11.35
C PRO A 550 -26.10 15.90 -10.57
N SER A 551 -27.41 16.05 -10.34
CA SER A 551 -28.02 17.19 -9.67
C SER A 551 -27.55 17.32 -8.22
N LEU A 552 -26.34 17.85 -8.05
CA LEU A 552 -25.73 18.10 -6.76
C LEU A 552 -26.06 19.53 -6.35
N ARG A 553 -26.91 19.68 -5.33
CA ARG A 553 -27.18 20.98 -4.69
C ARG A 553 -25.88 21.47 -4.05
N VAL A 554 -25.24 22.44 -4.69
CA VAL A 554 -24.09 23.17 -4.15
C VAL A 554 -24.62 24.11 -3.07
N ILE A 555 -24.18 23.93 -1.82
CA ILE A 555 -24.37 24.92 -0.75
C ILE A 555 -23.02 25.62 -0.57
N PRO A 556 -22.84 26.87 -1.03
CA PRO A 556 -21.58 27.57 -0.88
C PRO A 556 -21.38 27.92 0.60
N LEU A 557 -20.41 27.28 1.25
CA LEU A 557 -19.85 27.75 2.51
C LEU A 557 -18.51 28.41 2.17
N SER A 558 -18.50 29.73 1.98
CA SER A 558 -17.27 30.49 1.80
C SER A 558 -17.12 31.55 2.90
N HIS A 559 -16.09 31.37 3.73
CA HIS A 559 -15.61 32.34 4.71
C HIS A 559 -14.13 32.69 4.44
N ARG A 560 -13.77 32.98 3.19
CA ARG A 560 -12.42 33.48 2.87
C ARG A 560 -12.42 34.73 2.00
N LYS A 561 -11.49 35.63 2.32
CA LYS A 561 -11.13 36.79 1.50
C LYS A 561 -10.58 36.29 0.16
N ARG A 562 -11.37 36.50 -0.91
CA ARG A 562 -10.97 36.25 -2.30
C ARG A 562 -9.65 36.95 -2.61
N LYS A 563 -8.74 36.28 -3.33
CA LYS A 563 -7.75 37.00 -4.15
C LYS A 563 -8.53 37.93 -5.06
N THR A 564 -8.13 39.20 -5.11
CA THR A 564 -8.79 40.13 -6.02
C THR A 564 -8.58 39.65 -7.46
N THR A 565 -9.58 39.84 -8.34
CA THR A 565 -9.45 39.50 -9.77
C THR A 565 -8.20 40.15 -10.39
N HIS A 566 -7.79 41.29 -9.84
CA HIS A 566 -6.56 41.97 -10.20
C HIS A 566 -5.28 41.20 -9.82
N GLU A 567 -5.16 40.69 -8.58
CA GLU A 567 -4.00 39.87 -8.17
C GLU A 567 -3.85 38.62 -9.06
N ALA A 568 -4.96 37.92 -9.33
CA ALA A 568 -4.95 36.75 -10.20
C ALA A 568 -4.52 37.10 -11.64
N ARG A 569 -5.00 38.23 -12.19
CA ARG A 569 -4.55 38.75 -13.50
C ARG A 569 -3.06 39.04 -13.50
N MET A 570 -2.54 39.69 -12.46
CA MET A 570 -1.11 40.03 -12.38
C MET A 570 -0.25 38.76 -12.28
N GLU A 571 -0.61 37.80 -11.43
CA GLU A 571 0.11 36.53 -11.33
C GLU A 571 0.17 35.79 -12.67
N TRP A 572 -0.96 35.68 -13.37
CA TRP A 572 -1.00 35.05 -14.70
C TRP A 572 -0.26 35.85 -15.76
N TRP A 573 -0.37 37.18 -15.74
CA TRP A 573 0.37 38.05 -16.66
C TRP A 573 1.87 37.87 -16.50
N HIS A 574 2.38 37.89 -15.27
CA HIS A 574 3.78 37.63 -14.98
C HIS A 574 4.19 36.21 -15.41
N ALA A 575 3.42 35.19 -15.05
CA ALA A 575 3.75 33.80 -15.40
C ALA A 575 3.84 33.58 -16.91
N ILE A 576 2.91 34.12 -17.70
CA ILE A 576 2.88 33.96 -19.16
C ILE A 576 3.92 34.84 -19.85
N ARG A 577 4.13 36.07 -19.38
CA ARG A 577 5.10 37.01 -19.99
C ARG A 577 6.53 36.53 -19.77
N TYR A 578 6.87 36.14 -18.55
CA TYR A 578 8.21 35.66 -18.17
C TYR A 578 8.39 34.14 -18.35
N CYS A 579 7.41 33.47 -18.96
CA CYS A 579 7.53 32.11 -19.45
C CYS A 579 8.73 32.03 -20.41
N ASN A 580 9.84 31.45 -19.94
CA ASN A 580 11.13 31.45 -20.64
C ASN A 580 11.01 30.84 -22.05
N LEU A 581 11.47 31.57 -23.06
CA LEU A 581 11.43 31.13 -24.47
C LEU A 581 12.50 30.06 -24.78
N ASN A 582 13.47 29.89 -23.88
CA ASN A 582 14.57 28.92 -24.02
C ASN A 582 14.22 27.52 -23.47
N ASP A 583 13.06 27.34 -22.83
CA ASP A 583 12.59 26.03 -22.37
C ASP A 583 11.93 25.26 -23.52
N GLU A 584 12.03 23.93 -23.50
CA GLU A 584 11.35 23.04 -24.45
C GLU A 584 9.82 23.26 -24.38
N MET A 585 9.25 23.83 -25.45
CA MET A 585 7.84 24.22 -25.54
C MET A 585 7.25 23.76 -26.87
N THR A 586 6.02 23.26 -26.86
CA THR A 586 5.34 22.85 -28.09
C THR A 586 4.99 24.07 -28.95
N THR A 587 5.09 23.93 -30.27
CA THR A 587 4.75 25.00 -31.23
C THR A 587 3.31 25.48 -31.08
N LYS A 588 2.40 24.56 -30.70
CA LYS A 588 0.99 24.83 -30.38
C LYS A 588 0.84 25.76 -29.17
N PHE A 589 1.56 25.49 -28.08
CA PHE A 589 1.54 26.36 -26.90
C PHE A 589 2.11 27.75 -27.25
N GLY A 590 3.22 27.82 -27.97
CA GLY A 590 3.84 29.08 -28.40
C GLY A 590 2.87 29.97 -29.20
N ARG A 591 2.13 29.38 -30.14
CA ARG A 591 1.10 30.07 -30.94
C ARG A 591 -0.03 30.64 -30.07
N GLN A 592 -0.56 29.84 -29.14
CA GLN A 592 -1.65 30.26 -28.25
C GLN A 592 -1.21 31.35 -27.26
N ARG A 593 0.03 31.27 -26.74
CA ARG A 593 0.64 32.33 -25.92
C ARG A 593 0.75 33.64 -26.67
N GLU A 594 1.26 33.63 -27.89
CA GLU A 594 1.43 34.85 -28.69
C GLU A 594 0.08 35.51 -28.98
N LYS A 595 -0.91 34.71 -29.40
CA LYS A 595 -2.30 35.16 -29.59
C LYS A 595 -2.88 35.79 -28.32
N PHE A 596 -2.64 35.18 -27.15
CA PHE A 596 -3.05 35.74 -25.86
C PHE A 596 -2.39 37.10 -25.58
N LEU A 597 -1.08 37.21 -25.73
CA LEU A 597 -0.33 38.45 -25.47
C LEU A 597 -0.80 39.59 -26.39
N GLN A 598 -1.04 39.29 -27.67
CA GLN A 598 -1.58 40.25 -28.63
C GLN A 598 -2.97 40.75 -28.23
N ASN A 599 -3.87 39.85 -27.80
CA ASN A 599 -5.22 40.21 -27.39
C ASN A 599 -5.24 41.10 -26.14
N VAL A 600 -4.42 40.79 -25.13
CA VAL A 600 -4.37 41.58 -23.87
C VAL A 600 -3.71 42.95 -24.09
N CYS A 601 -2.62 43.00 -24.87
CA CYS A 601 -1.96 44.26 -25.25
C CYS A 601 -2.84 45.12 -26.17
N GLY A 602 -3.53 44.49 -27.12
CA GLY A 602 -4.46 45.15 -28.05
C GLY A 602 -5.68 45.76 -27.35
N ALA A 603 -6.27 45.05 -26.38
CA ALA A 603 -7.39 45.56 -25.58
C ALA A 603 -7.00 46.77 -24.70
N SER A 604 -5.77 46.79 -24.18
CA SER A 604 -5.26 47.88 -23.35
C SER A 604 -5.09 49.19 -24.15
N SER A 605 -4.69 49.11 -25.42
CA SER A 605 -4.57 50.29 -26.29
C SER A 605 -5.92 50.86 -26.73
N ALA A 606 -6.95 50.03 -26.87
CA ALA A 606 -8.32 50.45 -27.20
C ALA A 606 -9.05 51.13 -26.02
N SER A 607 -8.83 50.66 -24.77
CA SER A 607 -9.46 51.28 -23.59
C SER A 607 -8.88 52.66 -23.24
N SER A 608 -7.58 52.87 -23.50
CA SER A 608 -6.89 54.16 -23.35
C SER A 608 -7.39 55.20 -24.36
N LYS A 609 -7.72 54.78 -25.59
CA LYS A 609 -8.35 55.65 -26.59
C LYS A 609 -9.78 56.06 -26.22
N ARG A 610 -10.57 55.19 -25.59
CA ARG A 610 -11.94 55.51 -25.14
C ARG A 610 -11.98 56.46 -23.95
N ARG A 611 -11.01 56.42 -23.03
CA ARG A 611 -10.90 57.39 -21.91
C ARG A 611 -10.38 58.78 -22.31
N ARG A 612 -9.85 58.94 -23.52
CA ARG A 612 -9.43 60.26 -24.06
C ARG A 612 -10.50 60.92 -24.94
N LEU A 613 -11.64 60.27 -25.15
CA LEU A 613 -12.76 60.73 -25.97
C LEU A 613 -14.07 60.85 -25.16
N GLY A 614 -13.99 60.82 -23.83
CA GLY A 614 -15.11 61.00 -22.90
C GLY A 614 -14.90 62.24 -22.06
#